data_AF-A0A958SUY1-F1
#
_entry.id   AF-A0A958SUY1-F1
#
_cell.length_a   1.000
_cell.length_b   1.000
_cell.length_c   1.000
_cell.angle_alpha   90.00
_cell.angle_beta   90.00
_cell.angle_gamma   90.00
#
_symmetry.space_group_name_H-M   'P 1'
#
loop_
_entity.id
_entity.type
_entity.pdbx_description
1 polymer ?
#
loop_
_entity_poly.entity_id
_entity_poly.type
_entity_poly.pdbx_seq_one_letter_code
_entity_poly.pdbx_strand_id
1 'polypeptide(L)' 'MSVIYILLTISICVAVVFFIAFIVAVRSGQYDDSYTPSVRMLFEDELKKETSKPIKNTKKP' A
#
# COMPACT_ATOMS: atom_id res chain seq x y z
N MET A 1 22.30 10.09 43.24
CA MET A 1 21.62 11.01 42.31
C MET A 1 22.17 11.00 40.88
N SER A 2 23.15 10.16 40.52
CA SER A 2 23.66 10.05 39.14
C SER A 2 22.91 9.01 38.30
N VAL A 3 22.41 7.94 38.93
CA VAL A 3 21.70 6.82 38.27
C VAL A 3 20.49 7.28 37.46
N ILE A 4 19.81 8.35 37.89
CA ILE A 4 18.63 8.86 37.19
C ILE A 4 18.96 9.40 35.79
N TYR A 5 20.16 9.96 35.60
CA TYR A 5 20.59 10.46 34.29
C TYR A 5 20.84 9.29 33.32
N ILE A 6 21.44 8.19 33.80
CA ILE A 6 21.66 6.98 33.01
C ILE A 6 20.32 6.36 32.59
N LEU A 7 19.39 6.22 33.53
CA LEU A 7 18.07 5.66 33.25
C LEU A 7 17.27 6.54 32.27
N LEU A 8 17.34 7.85 32.42
CA LEU A 8 16.68 8.80 31.52
C LEU A 8 17.23 8.69 30.09
N THR A 9 18.55 8.64 29.93
CA THR A 9 19.18 8.51 28.61
C THR A 9 18.79 7.21 27.93
N ILE A 10 18.86 6.08 28.65
CA ILE A 10 18.50 4.77 28.09
C ILE A 10 17.02 4.74 27.70
N SER A 11 16.13 5.28 28.56
CA SER A 11 14.69 5.35 28.27
C SER A 11 14.39 6.14 27.00
N ILE A 12 15.01 7.31 26.83
CA ILE A 12 14.83 8.14 25.63
C ILE A 12 15.40 7.43 24.40
N CYS A 13 16.56 6.80 24.52
CA CYS A 13 17.19 6.10 23.41
C CYS A 13 16.31 4.96 22.89
N VAL A 14 15.75 4.16 23.79
CA VAL A 14 14.80 3.08 23.44
C VAL A 14 13.53 3.65 22.79
N ALA A 15 12.97 4.73 23.35
CA ALA A 15 11.78 5.37 22.79
C ALA A 15 12.01 5.87 21.35
N VAL A 16 13.16 6.50 21.08
CA VAL A 16 13.51 6.98 19.73
C VAL A 16 13.68 5.83 18.74
N VAL A 17 14.33 4.73 19.15
CA VAL A 17 14.48 3.53 18.30
C VAL A 17 13.11 2.95 17.93
N PHE A 18 12.22 2.77 18.90
CA PHE A 18 10.85 2.29 18.63
C PHE A 18 10.05 3.26 17.77
N PHE A 19 10.21 4.56 17.97
CA PHE A 19 9.52 5.57 17.18
C PHE A 19 9.96 5.56 15.72
N ILE A 20 11.27 5.45 15.44
CA ILE A 20 11.78 5.34 14.07
C ILE A 20 11.28 4.05 13.42
N ALA A 21 11.33 2.92 14.13
CA ALA A 21 10.80 1.66 13.64
C ALA A 21 9.30 1.74 13.31
N PHE A 22 8.52 2.40 14.17
CA PHE A 22 7.10 2.66 13.94
C PHE A 22 6.86 3.49 12.66
N ILE A 23 7.60 4.58 12.47
CA ILE A 23 7.48 5.39 11.25
C ILE A 23 7.86 4.61 10.00
N VAL A 24 8.92 3.79 10.05
CA VAL A 24 9.31 2.92 8.93
C VAL A 24 8.21 1.91 8.62
N ALA A 25 7.63 1.26 9.63
CA ALA A 25 6.54 0.31 9.45
C ALA A 25 5.31 0.95 8.80
N VAL A 26 4.89 2.14 9.27
CA VAL A 26 3.76 2.88 8.70
C VAL A 26 4.04 3.34 7.27
N ARG A 27 5.29 3.75 6.98
CA ARG A 27 5.70 4.18 5.64
C ARG A 27 6.00 3.04 4.68
N SER A 28 6.13 1.80 5.13
CA SER A 28 6.45 0.62 4.32
C SER A 28 5.34 0.22 3.32
N GLY A 29 4.45 1.14 2.96
CA GLY A 29 3.61 1.00 1.77
C GLY A 29 2.50 -0.02 1.91
N GLN A 30 2.15 -0.46 3.12
CA GLN A 30 1.00 -1.36 3.33
C GLN A 30 -0.34 -0.72 2.92
N TYR A 31 -0.35 0.59 2.61
CA TYR A 31 -1.47 1.34 2.06
C TYR A 31 -1.53 1.37 0.52
N ASP A 32 -0.59 0.74 -0.19
CA ASP A 32 -0.59 0.69 -1.65
C ASP A 32 -1.72 -0.20 -2.21
N ASP A 33 -2.26 -1.09 -1.37
CA ASP A 33 -3.49 -1.85 -1.66
C ASP A 33 -4.75 -1.08 -1.21
N SER A 34 -4.81 0.22 -1.52
CA SER A 34 -6.02 1.04 -1.31
C SER A 34 -7.11 0.79 -2.36
N TYR A 35 -6.81 0.01 -3.40
CA TYR A 35 -7.77 -0.46 -4.39
C TYR A 35 -8.01 -1.95 -4.23
N THR A 36 -9.01 -2.26 -3.41
CA THR A 36 -9.43 -3.62 -3.10
C THR A 36 -9.56 -4.47 -4.38
N PRO A 37 -8.99 -5.69 -4.43
CA PRO A 37 -9.04 -6.56 -5.60
C PRO A 37 -10.48 -6.85 -6.08
N SER A 38 -11.46 -6.79 -5.18
CA SER A 38 -12.89 -6.92 -5.48
C SER A 38 -13.42 -5.83 -6.43
N VAL A 39 -12.91 -4.59 -6.29
CA VAL A 39 -13.31 -3.45 -7.13
C VAL A 39 -12.68 -3.57 -8.51
N ARG A 40 -11.40 -3.95 -8.57
CA ARG A 40 -10.70 -4.21 -9.82
C ARG A 40 -11.40 -5.32 -10.63
N MET A 41 -11.76 -6.44 -10.01
CA MET A 41 -12.49 -7.51 -10.70
C MET A 41 -13.88 -7.07 -11.20
N LEU A 42 -14.64 -6.31 -10.40
CA LEU A 42 -15.99 -5.87 -10.79
C LEU A 42 -16.01 -4.93 -12.02
N PHE A 43 -14.98 -4.09 -12.17
CA PHE A 43 -14.91 -3.09 -13.24
C PHE A 43 -14.04 -3.52 -14.43
N GLU A 44 -13.09 -4.45 -14.25
CA GLU A 44 -12.34 -5.04 -15.36
C GLU A 44 -13.19 -5.99 -16.22
N ASP A 45 -14.19 -6.67 -15.63
CA ASP A 45 -15.13 -7.55 -16.36
C ASP A 45 -16.08 -6.76 -17.29
N GLU A 46 -16.46 -5.54 -16.92
CA GLU A 46 -17.28 -4.63 -17.73
C GLU A 46 -16.49 -4.08 -18.93
N LEU A 47 -15.25 -3.62 -18.72
CA LEU A 47 -14.40 -3.07 -19.80
C LEU A 47 -13.95 -4.12 -20.82
N LYS A 48 -13.83 -5.39 -20.41
CA LYS A 48 -13.45 -6.50 -21.30
C LYS A 48 -14.61 -6.91 -22.23
N LYS A 49 -15.87 -6.69 -21.84
CA LYS A 49 -17.04 -6.91 -22.71
C LYS A 49 -17.13 -5.90 -23.85
N GLU A 50 -16.63 -4.68 -23.68
CA GLU A 50 -16.64 -3.69 -24.77
C GLU A 50 -15.53 -3.93 -25.80
N THR A 51 -14.35 -4.40 -25.37
CA THR A 51 -13.19 -4.61 -26.25
C THR A 51 -13.22 -5.95 -27.01
N SER A 52 -14.06 -6.91 -26.58
CA SER A 52 -14.13 -8.26 -27.15
C SER A 52 -15.22 -8.46 -28.21
N LYS A 53 -15.88 -7.40 -28.71
CA LYS A 53 -16.64 -7.52 -29.96
C LYS A 53 -15.65 -7.63 -31.12
N PRO A 54 -15.50 -8.79 -31.79
CA PRO A 54 -14.84 -8.79 -33.09
C PRO A 54 -15.75 -7.96 -33.99
N ILE A 55 -15.26 -6.81 -34.45
CA ILE A 55 -15.89 -6.03 -35.50
C ILE A 55 -15.92 -6.93 -36.75
N LYS A 56 -17.03 -7.66 -36.91
CA LYS A 56 -17.44 -8.25 -38.18
C LYS A 56 -17.73 -7.09 -39.12
N ASN A 57 -16.74 -6.65 -39.89
CA ASN A 57 -17.00 -5.83 -41.07
C ASN A 57 -16.70 -6.65 -42.33
N THR A 58 -17.82 -6.95 -42.98
CA THR A 58 -18.02 -7.52 -44.30
C THR A 58 -17.40 -6.70 -45.43
N LYS A 59 -17.00 -7.43 -46.50
CA LYS A 59 -16.86 -7.05 -47.93
C LYS A 59 -15.63 -6.23 -48.40
N LYS A 60 -14.79 -6.94 -49.19
CA LYS A 60 -14.28 -6.70 -50.57
C LYS A 60 -13.80 -5.28 -50.99
N PRO A 61 -12.76 -5.19 -51.83
CA PRO A 61 -12.83 -5.56 -53.26
C PRO A 61 -12.17 -6.88 -53.67
#